data_AF-A0A353H684-F1
#
_entry.id   AF-A0A353H684-F1
#
_cell.length_a   1.000
_cell.length_b   1.000
_cell.length_c   1.000
_cell.angle_alpha   90.00
_cell.angle_beta   90.00
_cell.angle_gamma   90.00
#
_symmetry.space_group_name_H-M   'P 1'
#
loop_
_entity.id
_entity.type
_entity.pdbx_description
1 polymer ?
#
loop_
_entity_poly.entity_id
_entity_poly.type
_entity_poly.pdbx_seq_one_letter_code
_entity_poly.pdbx_strand_id
1 'polypeptide(L)' 'MKKLGLLLLLGLFLAGCGAAASKSEFWQHSTMYKNWDHMGFSITGYKNPTPETGNASQSQAWWGEEIPHTP' A
#
# COMPACT_ATOMS: atom_id res chain seq x y z
N MET A 1 -20.37 0.41 -30.82
CA MET A 1 -18.91 0.14 -30.86
C MET A 1 -18.14 0.83 -29.72
N LYS A 2 -18.03 2.17 -29.68
CA LYS A 2 -17.19 2.89 -28.68
C LYS A 2 -17.57 2.65 -27.21
N LYS A 3 -18.88 2.54 -26.91
CA LYS A 3 -19.39 2.29 -25.55
C LYS A 3 -19.02 0.91 -25.01
N LEU A 4 -18.91 -0.09 -25.88
CA LEU A 4 -18.58 -1.46 -25.49
C LEU A 4 -17.11 -1.58 -25.09
N GLY A 5 -16.21 -0.92 -25.83
CA GLY A 5 -14.79 -0.84 -25.46
C GLY A 5 -14.57 -0.12 -24.13
N LEU A 6 -15.33 0.95 -23.87
CA LEU A 6 -15.26 1.67 -22.59
C LEU A 6 -15.72 0.80 -21.41
N LEU A 7 -16.80 0.04 -21.58
CA LEU A 7 -17.28 -0.90 -20.55
C LEU A 7 -16.28 -2.02 -20.27
N LEU A 8 -15.62 -2.54 -21.31
CA LEU A 8 -14.58 -3.56 -21.17
C LEU A 8 -13.37 -3.02 -20.39
N LEU A 9 -12.91 -1.82 -20.73
CA LEU A 9 -11.82 -1.13 -20.02
C LEU A 9 -12.16 -0.88 -18.56
N LEU A 10 -13.40 -0.42 -18.28
CA LEU A 10 -13.87 -0.21 -16.91
C LEU A 10 -13.93 -1.54 -16.14
N GLY A 11 -14.39 -2.61 -16.76
CA GLY A 11 -14.41 -3.95 -16.15
C GLY A 11 -13.01 -4.46 -15.79
N LEU A 12 -12.04 -4.31 -16.70
CA LEU A 12 -10.64 -4.68 -16.46
C LEU A 12 -10.01 -3.82 -15.35
N PHE A 13 -10.29 -2.52 -15.33
CA PHE A 13 -9.82 -1.61 -14.29
C PHE A 13 -10.35 -2.00 -12.91
N LEU A 14 -11.65 -2.27 -12.79
CA LEU A 14 -12.28 -2.68 -11.52
C LEU A 14 -11.80 -4.05 -11.05
N ALA A 15 -11.59 -5.01 -11.96
CA ALA A 15 -11.06 -6.32 -11.61
C ALA A 15 -9.60 -6.25 -11.11
N GLY A 16 -8.76 -5.42 -11.74
CA GLY A 16 -7.37 -5.21 -11.33
C GLY A 16 -7.26 -4.46 -9.99
N CYS A 17 -7.92 -3.30 -9.87
CA CYS A 17 -7.90 -2.51 -8.64
C CYS A 17 -8.58 -3.23 -7.47
N GLY A 18 -9.67 -3.97 -7.71
CA GLY A 18 -10.34 -4.75 -6.68
C GLY A 18 -9.46 -5.88 -6.12
N ALA A 19 -8.72 -6.58 -6.98
CA ALA A 19 -7.79 -7.61 -6.55
C ALA A 19 -6.64 -7.05 -5.69
N ALA A 20 -6.08 -5.90 -6.09
CA ALA A 20 -5.06 -5.21 -5.31
C ALA A 20 -5.60 -4.75 -3.94
N ALA A 21 -6.81 -4.19 -3.92
CA ALA A 21 -7.45 -3.72 -2.69
C ALA A 21 -7.77 -4.85 -1.69
N SER A 22 -8.10 -6.05 -2.16
CA SER A 22 -8.24 -7.22 -1.29
C SER A 22 -6.92 -7.68 -0.69
N LYS A 23 -5.83 -7.69 -1.47
CA LYS A 23 -4.51 -8.09 -0.96
C LYS A 23 -3.94 -7.10 0.05
N SER A 24 -4.13 -5.80 -0.16
CA SER A 24 -3.63 -4.78 0.76
C SER A 24 -4.53 -4.54 1.97
N GLU A 25 -5.52 -5.41 2.21
CA GLU A 25 -6.58 -5.24 3.22
C GLU A 25 -7.26 -3.86 3.16
N PHE A 26 -7.27 -3.20 1.99
CA PHE A 26 -7.67 -1.80 1.86
C PHE A 26 -9.10 -1.56 2.38
N TRP A 27 -9.98 -2.53 2.17
CA TRP A 27 -11.38 -2.48 2.61
C TRP A 27 -11.59 -2.81 4.09
N GLN A 28 -10.58 -3.33 4.79
CA GLN A 28 -10.66 -3.70 6.20
C GLN A 28 -10.26 -2.57 7.15
N HIS A 29 -9.67 -1.49 6.61
CA HIS A 29 -9.22 -0.34 7.39
C HIS A 29 -10.02 0.91 7.00
N SER A 30 -10.44 1.71 7.98
CA SER A 30 -11.17 2.97 7.72
C SER A 30 -10.32 4.05 7.08
N THR A 31 -9.00 3.82 7.01
CA THR A 31 -8.00 4.74 6.50
C THR A 31 -7.04 4.00 5.58
N MET A 32 -6.57 4.68 4.53
CA MET A 32 -5.63 4.10 3.54
C MET A 32 -4.30 3.66 4.17
N TYR A 33 -3.92 4.26 5.30
CA TYR A 33 -2.76 3.91 6.10
C TYR A 33 -3.18 3.75 7.57
N LYS A 34 -2.48 2.89 8.31
CA LYS A 34 -2.68 2.73 9.77
C LYS A 34 -2.49 4.06 10.52
N ASN A 35 -1.52 4.87 10.09
CA ASN A 35 -1.28 6.25 10.53
C ASN A 35 -0.35 6.96 9.51
N TRP A 36 0.11 8.17 9.82
CA TRP A 36 0.98 8.98 8.97
C TRP A 36 2.48 8.87 9.31
N ASP A 37 2.86 8.02 10.26
CA ASP A 37 4.23 7.98 10.79
C ASP A 37 5.22 7.55 9.70
N HIS A 38 4.85 6.57 8.89
CA HIS A 38 5.70 6.12 7.77
C HIS A 38 5.93 7.25 6.75
N MET A 39 4.88 8.02 6.44
CA MET A 39 5.00 9.15 5.52
C MET A 39 5.91 10.23 6.12
N GLY A 40 5.70 10.60 7.39
CA GLY A 40 6.56 11.59 8.07
C GLY A 40 8.02 11.15 8.12
N PHE A 41 8.26 9.87 8.40
CA PHE A 41 9.60 9.29 8.32
C PHE A 41 10.19 9.42 6.91
N SER A 42 9.44 9.04 5.87
CA SER A 42 9.90 9.07 4.49
C SER A 42 10.21 10.48 3.96
N ILE A 43 9.48 11.50 4.42
CA ILE A 43 9.68 12.89 3.96
C ILE A 43 10.84 13.56 4.72
N THR A 44 10.88 13.42 6.05
CA THR A 44 11.83 14.17 6.88
C THR A 44 12.62 13.31 7.85
N GLY A 45 12.03 12.25 8.41
CA GLY A 45 12.65 11.44 9.46
C GLY A 45 13.83 10.59 9.00
N TYR A 46 13.88 10.18 7.72
CA TYR A 46 14.92 9.32 7.16
C TYR A 46 16.33 9.93 7.26
N LYS A 47 16.44 11.25 7.44
CA LYS A 47 17.71 11.97 7.58
C LYS A 47 18.41 11.73 8.91
N ASN A 48 17.68 11.30 9.94
CA ASN A 48 18.23 10.99 11.26
C ASN A 48 17.44 9.85 11.93
N PRO A 49 17.60 8.60 11.45
CA PRO A 49 16.90 7.46 12.01
C PRO A 49 17.37 7.16 13.43
N THR A 50 16.42 6.89 14.32
CA THR A 50 16.68 6.51 15.72
C THR A 50 16.20 5.08 15.97
N PRO A 51 16.64 4.42 17.07
CA PRO A 51 16.12 3.11 17.45
C PRO A 51 14.59 3.07 17.57
N GLU A 52 13.97 4.16 18.05
CA GLU A 52 12.51 4.29 18.13
C GLU A 52 11.86 4.24 16.74
N THR A 53 12.45 4.92 15.74
CA THR A 53 11.94 4.85 14.35
C THR A 53 12.08 3.45 13.75
N GLY A 54 13.13 2.70 14.12
CA GLY A 54 13.27 1.30 13.72
C GLY A 54 12.20 0.39 14.34
N ASN A 55 11.90 0.58 15.63
CA ASN A 55 10.82 -0.14 16.30
C ASN A 55 9.44 0.22 15.73
N ALA A 56 9.20 1.50 15.44
CA ALA A 56 7.97 1.95 14.78
C ALA A 56 7.83 1.30 13.39
N SER A 57 8.90 1.29 12.60
CA SER A 57 8.91 0.70 11.26
C SER A 57 8.47 -0.76 11.24
N GLN A 58 8.96 -1.56 12.19
CA GLN A 58 8.59 -2.98 12.33
C GLN A 58 7.17 -3.15 12.87
N SER A 59 6.85 -2.51 14.01
CA SER A 59 5.55 -2.68 14.68
C SER A 59 4.35 -2.15 13.88
N GLN A 60 4.59 -1.23 12.96
CA GLN A 60 3.57 -0.66 12.08
C GLN A 60 3.61 -1.24 10.65
N ALA A 61 4.46 -2.24 10.38
CA ALA A 61 4.56 -2.92 9.10
C ALA A 61 4.70 -1.95 7.90
N TRP A 62 5.59 -0.96 8.02
CA TRP A 62 5.72 0.12 7.03
C TRP A 62 6.03 -0.35 5.61
N TRP A 63 6.69 -1.50 5.48
CA TRP A 63 7.20 -2.01 4.20
C TRP A 63 6.30 -3.06 3.53
N GLY A 64 5.14 -3.38 4.13
CA GLY A 64 4.21 -4.36 3.59
C GLY A 64 4.70 -5.81 3.72
N GLU A 65 4.26 -6.67 2.79
CA GLU A 65 4.58 -8.09 2.79
C GLU A 65 6.02 -8.36 2.35
N GLU A 66 6.68 -9.33 2.99
CA GLU A 66 7.99 -9.81 2.55
C GLU A 66 7.89 -10.47 1.17
N ILE A 67 8.72 -10.03 0.23
CA ILE A 67 8.83 -10.67 -1.08
C ILE A 67 9.82 -11.84 -0.97
N PRO A 68 9.42 -13.08 -1.31
CA PRO A 68 10.32 -14.23 -1.30
C PRO A 68 11.53 -13.99 -2.21
N HIS A 69 12.73 -14.28 -1.70
CA HIS A 69 13.95 -14.20 -2.51
C HIS A 69 13.92 -15.29 -3.60
N THR A 70 13.88 -14.88 -4.87
CA THR A 70 14.16 -15.75 -6.01
C THR A 70 15.61 -15.52 -6.47
N PRO A 71 16.49 -16.54 -6.39
CA PRO A 71 17.89 -16.41 -6.80
C PRO A 71 18.07 -16.18 -8.30
#